data_AF-A0AAW3UPT2-F1
#
_entry.id   AF-A0AAW3UPT2-F1
#
_cell.length_a   1.000
_cell.length_b   1.000
_cell.length_c   1.000
_cell.angle_alpha   90.00
_cell.angle_beta   90.00
_cell.angle_gamma   90.00
#
_symmetry.space_group_name_H-M   'P 1'
#
loop_
_entity.id
_entity.type
_entity.pdbx_description
1 polymer ?
#
loop_
_entity_poly.entity_id
_entity_poly.type
_entity_poly.pdbx_seq_one_letter_code
_entity_poly.pdbx_strand_id
1 'polypeptide(L)'
;MTQPAAPTRRRFLLAALTGCSALGLTVSLAACATPIFPFIPSHYTFSQQQVQDAVQRKFPYQRTVSQVFEVALTNPAVGFLPDANRVSVKLDARLVSPFMQQPVDGVFTLSSELAYDAASKSVVLKSPNVDNVSVSGQAQAYTQQINAAAALLATQLLTNYPIYTFKPEQLQFAGVNYEPGTITILTNGIRVQIVEK
;
A
#
# COMPACT_ATOMS: atom_id res chain seq x y z
N MET A 1 -19.38 62.81 -72.80
CA MET A 1 -18.59 64.05 -72.65
C MET A 1 -18.55 64.37 -71.15
N THR A 2 -17.43 64.48 -70.45
CA THR A 2 -15.99 64.42 -70.80
C THR A 2 -15.16 63.89 -69.61
N GLN A 3 -13.99 63.29 -69.87
CA GLN A 3 -12.92 62.97 -68.89
C GLN A 3 -11.97 64.18 -68.71
N PRO A 4 -10.91 64.17 -67.85
CA PRO A 4 -10.42 63.13 -66.91
C PRO A 4 -10.59 63.61 -65.43
N ALA A 5 -9.72 63.52 -64.40
CA ALA A 5 -8.34 63.05 -64.22
C ALA A 5 -7.96 62.80 -62.73
N ALA A 6 -6.76 62.26 -62.49
CA ALA A 6 -5.97 62.35 -61.24
C ALA A 6 -4.49 62.63 -61.62
N PRO A 7 -3.66 63.22 -60.74
CA PRO A 7 -2.74 62.46 -59.86
C PRO A 7 -2.73 63.07 -58.42
N THR A 8 -1.77 62.96 -57.47
CA THR A 8 -0.32 62.59 -57.46
C THR A 8 0.11 62.11 -56.05
N ARG A 9 1.39 61.71 -55.87
CA ARG A 9 2.01 61.27 -54.59
C ARG A 9 3.09 62.24 -54.08
N ARG A 10 3.27 62.35 -52.74
CA ARG A 10 4.53 62.52 -51.96
C ARG A 10 4.22 62.02 -50.53
N ARG A 11 4.85 60.99 -49.93
CA ARG A 11 6.26 60.67 -49.60
C ARG A 11 6.87 61.55 -48.49
N PHE A 12 7.70 60.90 -47.65
CA PHE A 12 8.35 61.37 -46.40
C PHE A 12 7.38 61.42 -45.19
N LEU A 13 7.76 61.00 -43.97
CA LEU A 13 9.05 60.48 -43.47
C LEU A 13 8.83 59.34 -42.43
N LEU A 14 9.87 58.55 -42.16
CA LEU A 14 9.93 57.60 -41.04
C LEU A 14 10.22 58.36 -39.74
N ALA A 15 9.53 58.01 -38.65
CA ALA A 15 9.89 58.38 -37.28
C ALA A 15 9.64 57.17 -36.37
N ALA A 16 10.71 56.58 -35.83
CA ALA A 16 10.63 55.43 -34.93
C ALA A 16 11.15 55.84 -33.54
N LEU A 17 10.26 55.86 -32.55
CA LEU A 17 10.62 56.02 -31.13
C LEU A 17 9.78 55.08 -30.25
N THR A 18 10.46 54.02 -29.81
CA THR A 18 10.32 53.29 -28.53
C THR A 18 9.25 53.74 -27.52
N GLY A 19 8.44 52.78 -27.03
CA GLY A 19 7.63 52.96 -25.82
C GLY A 19 7.00 51.67 -25.25
N CYS A 20 7.37 51.33 -24.01
CA CYS A 20 6.64 50.52 -23.00
C CYS A 20 6.07 49.12 -23.35
N SER A 21 6.89 48.10 -23.04
CA SER A 21 6.61 47.04 -22.05
C SER A 21 5.23 46.36 -21.96
N ALA A 22 5.20 45.07 -22.33
CA ALA A 22 4.25 44.07 -21.78
C ALA A 22 4.84 42.64 -21.84
N LEU A 23 5.95 42.38 -21.14
CA LEU A 23 6.49 41.01 -21.01
C LEU A 23 5.62 40.19 -20.06
N GLY A 24 4.78 39.31 -20.62
CA GLY A 24 3.92 38.39 -19.88
C GLY A 24 4.72 37.29 -19.19
N LEU A 25 5.28 37.59 -18.02
CA LEU A 25 5.91 36.62 -17.12
C LEU A 25 4.84 35.66 -16.58
N THR A 26 4.70 34.49 -17.21
CA THR A 26 3.95 33.36 -16.66
C THR A 26 4.71 32.78 -15.47
N VAL A 27 4.52 33.39 -14.29
CA VAL A 27 5.06 32.88 -13.03
C VAL A 27 4.38 31.55 -12.71
N SER A 28 5.02 30.45 -13.10
CA SER A 28 4.60 29.09 -12.74
C SER A 28 4.69 28.96 -11.23
N LEU A 29 3.54 29.06 -10.55
CA LEU A 29 3.46 28.89 -9.10
C LEU A 29 3.58 27.40 -8.75
N ALA A 30 4.83 26.91 -8.82
CA ALA A 30 5.20 25.59 -8.36
C ALA A 30 5.03 25.52 -6.84
N ALA A 31 3.83 25.16 -6.40
CA ALA A 31 3.48 24.97 -5.00
C ALA A 31 4.24 23.75 -4.44
N CYS A 32 5.49 23.97 -4.03
CA CYS A 32 6.22 23.03 -3.21
C CYS A 32 5.39 22.73 -1.96
N ALA A 33 5.01 21.46 -1.77
CA ALA A 33 4.24 21.01 -0.61
C ALA A 33 5.11 20.99 0.66
N THR A 34 5.46 22.19 1.16
CA THR A 34 6.04 22.37 2.48
C THR A 34 4.96 22.04 3.52
N PRO A 35 5.20 21.10 4.46
CA PRO A 35 4.21 20.76 5.47
C PRO A 35 3.89 21.99 6.34
N ILE A 36 2.61 22.23 6.60
CA ILE A 36 2.12 23.43 7.29
C ILE A 36 2.66 23.52 8.73
N PHE A 37 3.03 22.38 9.31
CA PHE A 37 3.63 22.27 10.65
C PHE A 37 5.05 21.68 10.56
N PRO A 38 6.12 22.45 10.81
CA PRO A 38 7.51 21.97 10.66
C PRO A 38 7.95 20.96 11.73
N PHE A 39 7.06 20.59 12.65
CA PHE A 39 7.31 19.66 13.76
C PHE A 39 6.67 18.28 13.55
N ILE A 40 5.85 18.10 12.51
CA ILE A 40 5.20 16.82 12.21
C ILE A 40 6.08 16.05 11.23
N PRO A 41 6.51 14.80 11.54
CA PRO A 41 7.34 14.02 10.65
C PRO A 41 6.54 13.60 9.41
N SER A 42 7.14 13.73 8.22
CA SER A 42 6.51 13.33 6.94
C SER A 42 6.28 11.82 6.79
N HIS A 43 6.82 11.02 7.70
CA HIS A 43 6.68 9.57 7.74
C HIS A 43 7.01 9.01 9.12
N TYR A 44 6.46 7.85 9.44
CA TYR A 44 6.89 6.98 10.53
C TYR A 44 7.59 5.74 9.94
N THR A 45 8.53 5.13 10.68
CA THR A 45 9.15 3.86 10.28
C THR A 45 9.04 2.84 11.41
N PHE A 46 8.29 1.77 11.18
CA PHE A 46 8.22 0.62 12.08
C PHE A 46 9.46 -0.26 11.88
N SER A 47 10.15 -0.63 12.96
CA SER A 47 11.26 -1.59 12.88
C SER A 47 10.76 -3.03 12.65
N GLN A 48 11.64 -3.90 12.14
CA GLN A 48 11.37 -5.34 12.02
C GLN A 48 10.79 -5.94 13.30
N GLN A 49 11.34 -5.61 14.47
CA GLN A 49 10.84 -6.10 15.75
C GLN A 49 9.43 -5.58 16.06
N GLN A 50 9.15 -4.29 15.85
CA GLN A 50 7.81 -3.74 16.08
C GLN A 50 6.73 -4.40 15.20
N VAL A 51 7.06 -4.74 13.95
CA VAL A 51 6.17 -5.47 13.04
C VAL A 51 6.02 -6.92 13.47
N GLN A 52 7.12 -7.60 13.83
CA GLN A 52 7.10 -8.97 14.37
C GLN A 52 6.21 -9.05 15.61
N ASP A 53 6.40 -8.17 16.60
CA ASP A 53 5.57 -8.11 17.80
C ASP A 53 4.08 -7.84 17.47
N ALA A 54 3.80 -6.95 16.50
CA ALA A 54 2.44 -6.62 16.09
C ALA A 54 1.72 -7.77 15.37
N VAL A 55 2.45 -8.56 14.58
CA VAL A 55 1.94 -9.80 13.97
C VAL A 55 1.77 -10.88 15.04
N GLN A 56 2.76 -11.08 15.91
CA GLN A 56 2.77 -12.15 16.91
C GLN A 56 1.63 -12.05 17.94
N ARG A 57 1.16 -10.83 18.26
CA ARG A 57 -0.06 -10.59 19.05
C ARG A 57 -1.36 -11.15 18.44
N LYS A 58 -1.36 -11.55 17.16
CA LYS A 58 -2.52 -12.20 16.48
C LYS A 58 -2.47 -13.74 16.54
N PHE A 59 -1.45 -14.32 17.19
CA PHE A 59 -1.22 -15.77 17.26
C PHE A 59 -1.08 -16.26 18.71
N PRO A 60 -1.37 -17.55 19.02
CA PRO A 60 -1.81 -18.60 18.11
C PRO A 60 -3.20 -18.32 17.53
N TYR A 61 -3.39 -18.60 16.24
CA TYR A 61 -4.68 -18.45 15.57
C TYR A 61 -5.31 -19.83 15.43
N GLN A 62 -6.45 -20.05 16.08
CA GLN A 62 -7.17 -21.32 16.06
C GLN A 62 -8.58 -21.15 15.54
N ARG A 63 -9.01 -22.03 14.62
CA ARG A 63 -10.38 -22.08 14.08
C ARG A 63 -10.83 -23.51 13.82
N THR A 64 -11.99 -23.85 14.37
CA THR A 64 -12.77 -25.02 13.93
C THR A 64 -13.58 -24.64 12.68
N VAL A 65 -13.41 -25.39 11.60
CA VAL A 65 -14.13 -25.26 10.33
C VAL A 65 -15.10 -26.44 10.21
N SER A 66 -16.38 -26.14 9.96
CA SER A 66 -17.46 -27.12 9.76
C SER A 66 -17.59 -28.21 10.84
N GLN A 67 -17.17 -27.91 12.09
CA GLN A 67 -17.12 -28.84 13.24
C GLN A 67 -16.23 -30.08 13.08
N VAL A 68 -15.56 -30.28 11.93
CA VAL A 68 -14.81 -31.51 11.61
C VAL A 68 -13.35 -31.28 11.20
N PHE A 69 -12.92 -30.03 11.05
CA PHE A 69 -11.51 -29.66 10.88
C PHE A 69 -11.14 -28.60 11.91
N GLU A 70 -10.02 -28.77 12.61
CA GLU A 70 -9.40 -27.71 13.42
C GLU A 70 -8.10 -27.28 12.76
N VAL A 71 -7.98 -25.98 12.50
CA VAL A 71 -6.77 -25.33 11.99
C VAL A 71 -6.15 -24.52 13.12
N ALA A 72 -4.91 -24.86 13.49
CA ALA A 72 -4.07 -24.04 14.35
C ALA A 72 -2.89 -23.48 13.54
N LEU A 73 -2.64 -22.18 13.63
CA LEU A 73 -1.48 -21.49 13.06
C LEU A 73 -0.65 -20.90 14.21
N THR A 74 0.66 -21.13 14.15
CA THR A 74 1.62 -20.81 15.22
C THR A 74 2.93 -20.26 14.65
N ASN A 75 3.83 -19.83 15.55
CA ASN A 75 5.20 -19.42 15.24
C ASN A 75 5.35 -18.44 14.05
N PRO A 76 4.61 -17.31 14.05
CA PRO A 76 4.71 -16.30 12.99
C PRO A 76 6.12 -15.72 12.92
N ALA A 77 6.74 -15.77 11.75
CA ALA A 77 8.00 -15.11 11.45
C ALA A 77 7.80 -14.13 10.29
N VAL A 78 8.00 -12.84 10.55
CA VAL A 78 7.86 -11.77 9.57
C VAL A 78 9.15 -11.60 8.77
N GLY A 79 9.02 -11.53 7.45
CA GLY A 79 10.05 -11.13 6.50
C GLY A 79 9.59 -9.96 5.63
N PHE A 80 10.56 -9.30 5.00
CA PHE A 80 10.34 -8.14 4.14
C PHE A 80 10.90 -8.42 2.75
N LEU A 81 10.15 -8.03 1.72
CA LEU A 81 10.49 -8.19 0.31
C LEU A 81 10.47 -6.80 -0.37
N PRO A 82 11.52 -5.97 -0.19
CA PRO A 82 11.52 -4.57 -0.62
C PRO A 82 11.34 -4.41 -2.14
N ASP A 83 11.99 -5.28 -2.92
CA ASP A 83 11.96 -5.25 -4.39
C ASP A 83 10.56 -5.47 -4.97
N ALA A 84 9.67 -6.11 -4.21
CA ALA A 84 8.27 -6.35 -4.54
C ALA A 84 7.30 -5.50 -3.68
N ASN A 85 7.80 -4.60 -2.83
CA ASN A 85 7.07 -3.84 -1.82
C ASN A 85 6.12 -4.69 -0.95
N ARG A 86 6.54 -5.90 -0.54
CA ARG A 86 5.70 -6.90 0.15
C ARG A 86 6.19 -7.27 1.55
N VAL A 87 5.26 -7.52 2.46
CA VAL A 87 5.53 -8.23 3.71
C VAL A 87 5.26 -9.71 3.48
N SER A 88 6.15 -10.58 3.94
CA SER A 88 5.93 -12.03 4.00
C SER A 88 5.73 -12.48 5.45
N VAL A 89 4.82 -13.41 5.70
CA VAL A 89 4.68 -14.10 6.99
C VAL A 89 4.82 -15.60 6.77
N LYS A 90 5.83 -16.20 7.40
CA LYS A 90 5.95 -17.65 7.54
C LYS A 90 5.18 -18.09 8.79
N LEU A 91 4.45 -19.19 8.68
CA LEU A 91 3.65 -19.79 9.75
C LEU A 91 3.89 -21.30 9.80
N ASP A 92 3.95 -21.83 11.02
CA ASP A 92 3.73 -23.26 11.24
C ASP A 92 2.21 -23.49 11.33
N ALA A 93 1.73 -24.61 10.81
CA ALA A 93 0.31 -24.93 10.72
C ALA A 93 0.04 -26.39 11.07
N ARG A 94 -1.04 -26.64 11.82
CA ARG A 94 -1.48 -27.96 12.25
C ARG A 94 -2.97 -28.13 11.95
N LEU A 95 -3.29 -29.17 11.18
CA LEU A 95 -4.66 -29.54 10.84
C LEU A 95 -5.04 -30.83 11.59
N VAL A 96 -6.14 -30.80 12.33
CA VAL A 96 -6.71 -31.97 13.03
C VAL A 96 -8.11 -32.25 12.48
N SER A 97 -8.49 -33.52 12.36
CA SER A 97 -9.84 -33.94 11.97
C SER A 97 -10.16 -35.34 12.50
N PRO A 98 -11.41 -35.63 12.93
CA PRO A 98 -11.83 -36.99 13.29
C PRO A 98 -11.70 -38.02 12.16
N PHE A 99 -11.56 -37.58 10.91
CA PHE A 99 -11.40 -38.45 9.74
C PHE A 99 -9.94 -38.79 9.41
N MET A 100 -8.96 -38.20 10.12
CA MET A 100 -7.53 -38.44 9.90
C MET A 100 -6.93 -39.22 11.07
N GLN A 101 -6.14 -40.27 10.78
CA GLN A 101 -5.48 -41.08 11.82
C GLN A 101 -4.42 -40.30 12.60
N GLN A 102 -3.84 -39.25 12.00
CA GLN A 102 -2.84 -38.38 12.58
C GLN A 102 -3.09 -36.93 12.13
N PRO A 103 -2.73 -35.92 12.93
CA PRO A 103 -2.69 -34.52 12.49
C PRO A 103 -1.78 -34.33 11.28
N VAL A 104 -2.08 -33.35 10.44
CA VAL A 104 -1.20 -32.89 9.37
C VAL A 104 -0.49 -31.62 9.84
N ASP A 105 0.79 -31.73 10.13
CA ASP A 105 1.68 -30.59 10.40
C ASP A 105 2.33 -30.11 9.10
N GLY A 106 2.49 -28.79 8.96
CA GLY A 106 3.06 -28.14 7.80
C GLY A 106 3.54 -26.72 8.07
N VAL A 107 4.11 -26.11 7.03
CA VAL A 107 4.72 -24.78 7.04
C VAL A 107 4.25 -24.03 5.80
N PHE A 108 3.72 -22.83 6.02
CA PHE A 108 3.14 -21.98 4.98
C PHE A 108 3.89 -20.66 4.95
N THR A 109 4.03 -20.05 3.77
CA THR A 109 4.57 -18.69 3.62
C THR A 109 3.65 -17.90 2.70
N LEU A 110 3.22 -16.73 3.17
CA LEU A 110 2.29 -15.85 2.49
C LEU A 110 2.91 -14.46 2.35
N SER A 111 2.86 -13.86 1.16
CA SER A 111 3.21 -12.45 0.93
C SER A 111 1.99 -11.60 0.60
N SER A 112 2.03 -10.33 0.98
CA SER A 112 0.99 -9.35 0.64
C SER A 112 1.56 -7.94 0.58
N GLU A 113 1.02 -7.13 -0.33
CA GLU A 113 1.19 -5.68 -0.34
C GLU A 113 0.39 -5.07 0.82
N LEU A 114 0.85 -3.93 1.35
CA LEU A 114 0.11 -3.14 2.33
C LEU A 114 -0.40 -1.85 1.68
N ALA A 115 -1.67 -1.53 1.89
CA ALA A 115 -2.24 -0.25 1.48
C ALA A 115 -3.11 0.35 2.60
N TYR A 116 -3.26 1.67 2.59
CA TYR A 116 -4.29 2.32 3.38
C TYR A 116 -5.60 2.35 2.59
N ASP A 117 -6.70 1.95 3.23
CA ASP A 117 -8.06 2.16 2.75
C ASP A 117 -8.71 3.29 3.56
N ALA A 118 -8.95 4.42 2.90
CA ALA A 118 -9.53 5.60 3.52
C ALA A 118 -11.03 5.46 3.85
N ALA A 119 -11.73 4.49 3.24
CA ALA A 119 -13.15 4.25 3.49
C ALA A 119 -13.38 3.53 4.84
N SER A 120 -12.66 2.43 5.08
CA SER A 120 -12.65 1.71 6.37
C SER A 120 -11.66 2.29 7.39
N LYS A 121 -10.89 3.32 7.01
CA LYS A 121 -9.80 3.92 7.80
C LYS A 121 -8.83 2.87 8.33
N SER A 122 -8.39 1.95 7.47
CA SER A 122 -7.58 0.79 7.85
C SER A 122 -6.32 0.62 7.01
N VAL A 123 -5.26 0.07 7.60
CA VAL A 123 -4.23 -0.62 6.79
C VAL A 123 -4.78 -2.00 6.44
N VAL A 124 -4.85 -2.29 5.15
CA VAL A 124 -5.40 -3.54 4.59
C VAL A 124 -4.33 -4.32 3.81
N LEU A 125 -4.50 -5.64 3.78
CA LEU A 125 -3.76 -6.53 2.89
C LEU A 125 -4.26 -6.37 1.45
N LYS A 126 -3.34 -6.27 0.50
CA LYS A 126 -3.60 -6.26 -0.95
C LYS A 126 -2.86 -7.41 -1.62
N SER A 127 -3.47 -7.94 -2.68
CA SER A 127 -2.86 -8.93 -3.58
C SER A 127 -2.21 -10.13 -2.85
N PRO A 128 -2.85 -10.76 -1.84
CA PRO A 128 -2.23 -11.82 -1.04
C PRO A 128 -1.85 -13.02 -1.91
N ASN A 129 -0.65 -13.56 -1.72
CA ASN A 129 -0.11 -14.70 -2.45
C ASN A 129 0.43 -15.74 -1.47
N VAL A 130 0.27 -17.03 -1.78
CA VAL A 130 0.95 -18.12 -1.07
C VAL A 130 2.26 -18.41 -1.82
N ASP A 131 3.38 -18.07 -1.20
CA ASP A 131 4.71 -18.16 -1.81
C ASP A 131 5.28 -19.59 -1.68
N ASN A 132 4.93 -20.30 -0.60
CA ASN A 132 5.38 -21.67 -0.36
C ASN A 132 4.41 -22.43 0.56
N VAL A 133 4.28 -23.75 0.31
CA VAL A 133 3.59 -24.72 1.17
C VAL A 133 4.44 -25.98 1.27
N SER A 134 4.78 -26.38 2.50
CA SER A 134 5.44 -27.64 2.81
C SER A 134 4.61 -28.40 3.84
N VAL A 135 4.34 -29.68 3.62
CA VAL A 135 3.60 -30.54 4.57
C VAL A 135 4.39 -31.80 4.92
N SER A 136 4.00 -32.48 5.99
CA SER A 136 4.69 -33.67 6.51
C SER A 136 3.92 -34.97 6.30
N GLY A 137 4.64 -36.09 6.33
CA GLY A 137 4.05 -37.43 6.31
C GLY A 137 3.16 -37.71 5.10
N GLN A 138 2.04 -38.39 5.33
CA GLN A 138 1.11 -38.82 4.27
C GLN A 138 0.49 -37.67 3.48
N ALA A 139 0.48 -36.44 4.01
CA ALA A 139 -0.03 -35.26 3.31
C ALA A 139 0.86 -34.83 2.12
N GLN A 140 2.12 -35.27 2.07
CA GLN A 140 3.07 -34.88 1.01
C GLN A 140 2.60 -35.25 -0.41
N ALA A 141 1.87 -36.36 -0.54
CA ALA A 141 1.24 -36.78 -1.81
C ALA A 141 0.19 -35.78 -2.34
N TYR A 142 -0.30 -34.88 -1.49
CA TYR A 142 -1.36 -33.91 -1.79
C TYR A 142 -0.87 -32.45 -1.78
N THR A 143 0.45 -32.22 -1.73
CA THR A 143 1.03 -30.86 -1.56
C THR A 143 0.56 -29.86 -2.62
N GLN A 144 0.37 -30.29 -3.88
CA GLN A 144 -0.10 -29.42 -4.95
C GLN A 144 -1.57 -28.99 -4.75
N GLN A 145 -2.42 -29.92 -4.35
CA GLN A 145 -3.84 -29.70 -4.06
C GLN A 145 -4.02 -28.81 -2.83
N ILE A 146 -3.21 -29.04 -1.78
CA ILE A 146 -3.16 -28.23 -0.56
C ILE A 146 -2.70 -26.80 -0.91
N ASN A 147 -1.68 -26.63 -1.76
CA ASN A 147 -1.23 -25.30 -2.20
C ASN A 147 -2.32 -24.57 -3.00
N ALA A 148 -2.96 -25.23 -3.98
CA ALA A 148 -4.05 -24.64 -4.75
C ALA A 148 -5.24 -24.19 -3.86
N ALA A 149 -5.62 -25.01 -2.89
CA ALA A 149 -6.64 -24.66 -1.90
C ALA A 149 -6.21 -23.50 -0.98
N ALA A 150 -4.95 -23.51 -0.51
CA ALA A 150 -4.41 -22.45 0.32
C ALA A 150 -4.34 -21.10 -0.41
N ALA A 151 -3.91 -21.09 -1.68
CA ALA A 151 -3.87 -19.88 -2.52
C ALA A 151 -5.28 -19.30 -2.75
N LEU A 152 -6.28 -20.14 -3.03
CA LEU A 152 -7.67 -19.73 -3.16
C LEU A 152 -8.21 -19.14 -1.86
N LEU A 153 -8.01 -19.82 -0.72
CA LEU A 153 -8.47 -19.36 0.59
C LEU A 153 -7.75 -18.09 1.05
N ALA A 154 -6.45 -17.96 0.81
CA ALA A 154 -5.70 -16.73 1.07
C ALA A 154 -6.25 -15.57 0.25
N THR A 155 -6.51 -15.78 -1.05
CA THR A 155 -7.14 -14.77 -1.92
C THR A 155 -8.51 -14.36 -1.40
N GLN A 156 -9.37 -15.33 -1.06
CA GLN A 156 -10.75 -15.07 -0.63
C GLN A 156 -10.86 -14.42 0.75
N LEU A 157 -9.99 -14.79 1.70
CA LEU A 157 -10.09 -14.37 3.10
C LEU A 157 -9.22 -13.15 3.45
N LEU A 158 -8.14 -12.91 2.70
CA LEU A 158 -7.15 -11.88 3.03
C LEU A 158 -7.17 -10.68 2.08
N THR A 159 -7.84 -10.75 0.92
CA THR A 159 -7.96 -9.59 0.03
C THR A 159 -8.77 -8.48 0.71
N ASN A 160 -8.17 -7.29 0.86
CA ASN A 160 -8.70 -6.15 1.62
C ASN A 160 -8.87 -6.40 3.14
N TYR A 161 -8.27 -7.45 3.70
CA TYR A 161 -8.40 -7.75 5.12
C TYR A 161 -7.71 -6.67 5.99
N PRO A 162 -8.41 -6.01 6.94
CA PRO A 162 -7.83 -4.96 7.76
C PRO A 162 -6.92 -5.55 8.85
N ILE A 163 -5.62 -5.26 8.77
CA ILE A 163 -4.66 -5.66 9.81
C ILE A 163 -4.64 -4.69 11.00
N TYR A 164 -4.98 -3.42 10.74
CA TYR A 164 -5.15 -2.36 11.73
C TYR A 164 -6.20 -1.35 11.25
N THR A 165 -7.18 -1.03 12.09
CA THR A 165 -8.17 0.02 11.83
C THR A 165 -7.91 1.18 12.79
N PHE A 166 -7.73 2.38 12.25
CA PHE A 166 -7.54 3.59 13.04
C PHE A 166 -8.89 4.10 13.54
N LYS A 167 -8.95 4.52 14.80
CA LYS A 167 -10.04 5.37 15.27
C LYS A 167 -9.90 6.79 14.68
N PRO A 168 -10.99 7.56 14.51
CA PRO A 168 -10.91 8.94 14.00
C PRO A 168 -9.92 9.82 14.78
N GLU A 169 -9.89 9.68 16.10
CA GLU A 169 -9.02 10.47 16.99
C GLU A 169 -7.53 10.15 16.83
N GLN A 170 -7.19 8.99 16.24
CA GLN A 170 -5.80 8.61 15.93
C GLN A 170 -5.33 9.17 14.58
N LEU A 171 -6.27 9.68 13.78
CA LEU A 171 -6.03 10.36 12.50
C LEU A 171 -6.18 11.88 12.63
N GLN A 172 -6.35 12.42 13.84
CA GLN A 172 -6.47 13.86 14.07
C GLN A 172 -5.41 14.36 15.05
N PHE A 173 -4.69 15.41 14.70
CA PHE A 173 -3.72 16.05 15.57
C PHE A 173 -3.83 17.57 15.45
N ALA A 174 -3.91 18.28 16.60
CA ALA A 174 -4.14 19.72 16.68
C ALA A 174 -5.35 20.23 15.85
N GLY A 175 -6.38 19.38 15.67
CA GLY A 175 -7.58 19.67 14.86
C GLY A 175 -7.46 19.28 13.38
N VAL A 176 -6.25 19.09 12.87
CA VAL A 176 -5.96 18.73 11.46
C VAL A 176 -6.03 17.21 11.27
N ASN A 177 -6.54 16.76 10.12
CA ASN A 177 -6.60 15.35 9.78
C ASN A 177 -5.33 14.89 9.07
N TYR A 178 -4.85 13.71 9.44
CA TYR A 178 -3.72 13.03 8.82
C TYR A 178 -4.12 11.59 8.49
N GLU A 179 -3.79 11.13 7.28
CA GLU A 179 -3.99 9.75 6.86
C GLU A 179 -2.64 9.12 6.43
N PRO A 180 -2.48 7.78 6.55
CA PRO A 180 -1.34 7.09 5.99
C PRO A 180 -1.28 7.22 4.46
N GLY A 181 -0.17 7.76 3.96
CA GLY A 181 0.14 7.85 2.53
C GLY A 181 0.81 6.59 1.99
N THR A 182 1.83 6.75 1.16
CA THR A 182 2.60 5.62 0.62
C THR A 182 3.20 4.74 1.73
N ILE A 183 2.95 3.44 1.65
CA ILE A 183 3.58 2.41 2.48
C ILE A 183 4.72 1.78 1.68
N THR A 184 5.94 1.84 2.21
CA THR A 184 7.17 1.33 1.61
C THR A 184 7.81 0.29 2.51
N ILE A 185 8.03 -0.91 1.98
CA ILE A 185 8.75 -1.98 2.65
C ILE A 185 10.26 -1.76 2.49
N LEU A 186 10.98 -1.82 3.61
CA LEU A 186 12.43 -1.67 3.68
C LEU A 186 13.05 -2.98 4.19
N THR A 187 14.34 -3.19 3.96
CA THR A 187 15.07 -4.41 4.37
C THR A 187 14.99 -4.69 5.87
N ASN A 188 14.74 -3.68 6.70
CA ASN A 188 14.69 -3.76 8.17
C ASN A 188 13.40 -3.19 8.80
N GLY A 189 12.34 -2.94 8.03
CA GLY A 189 11.12 -2.32 8.55
C GLY A 189 10.11 -1.84 7.51
N ILE A 190 9.12 -1.08 7.97
CA ILE A 190 8.05 -0.52 7.12
C ILE A 190 8.01 1.00 7.33
N ARG A 191 8.25 1.76 6.26
CA ARG A 191 8.02 3.21 6.25
C ARG A 191 6.59 3.50 5.81
N VAL A 192 5.89 4.33 6.56
CA VAL A 192 4.54 4.82 6.27
C VAL A 192 4.61 6.33 6.17
N GLN A 193 4.33 6.89 5.00
CA GLN A 193 4.19 8.33 4.82
C GLN A 193 2.99 8.85 5.64
N ILE A 194 3.08 10.07 6.15
CA ILE A 194 1.98 10.78 6.80
C ILE A 194 1.58 11.93 5.86
N VAL A 195 0.30 11.99 5.48
CA VAL A 195 -0.24 13.06 4.61
C VAL A 195 -1.38 13.79 5.31
N GLU A 196 -1.42 15.11 5.15
CA GLU A 196 -2.51 16.00 5.60
C GLU A 196 -3.72 15.90 4.65
N LYS A 197 -4.93 16.15 5.16
CA LYS A 197 -6.20 15.97 4.44
C LYS A 197 -7.27 17.02 4.74
#